data_AF-A0A961LAP6-F1
#
_entry.id   AF-A0A961LAP6-F1
#
_cell.length_a   1.000
_cell.length_b   1.000
_cell.length_c   1.000
_cell.angle_alpha   90.00
_cell.angle_beta   90.00
_cell.angle_gamma   90.00
#
_symmetry.space_group_name_H-M   'P 1'
#
loop_
_entity.id
_entity.type
_entity.pdbx_description
1 polymer ?
#
loop_
_entity_poly.entity_id
_entity_poly.type
_entity_poly.pdbx_seq_one_letter_code
_entity_poly.pdbx_strand_id
1 'polypeptide(L)'
;MTQFNSKSEPSESFSSFEDATQYLEKMCRVLGVRHLSYWSLSLVDGLPDQVTWISTYDPAYMAHYMSTYTPLGDPAFDEGQDKPHVIDWSELNAVNGTTQRMQAQAARYGIAKHGLSYPFHDGMTRQIMFSANIDCSDGDWPREKARIIGIFCGFAHYFHARAKPLVDARRAAA
;
A
#
# COMPACT_ATOMS: atom_id res chain seq x y z
N MET A 1 -14.23 -12.05 -15.36
CA MET A 1 -13.43 -11.23 -14.43
C MET A 1 -13.93 -9.80 -14.53
N THR A 2 -14.50 -9.26 -13.45
CA THR A 2 -14.98 -7.87 -13.42
C THR A 2 -13.77 -6.96 -13.32
N GLN A 3 -13.50 -6.17 -14.35
CA GLN A 3 -12.40 -5.21 -14.37
C GLN A 3 -12.78 -3.99 -13.53
N PHE A 4 -11.92 -3.56 -12.61
CA PHE A 4 -12.16 -2.33 -11.83
C PHE A 4 -12.30 -1.13 -12.78
N ASN A 5 -13.37 -0.36 -12.61
CA ASN A 5 -13.60 0.89 -13.32
C ASN A 5 -13.98 1.96 -12.29
N SER A 6 -13.10 2.93 -12.08
CA SER A 6 -13.31 4.00 -11.10
C SER A 6 -14.56 4.84 -11.36
N LYS A 7 -15.06 4.89 -12.60
CA LYS A 7 -16.29 5.63 -12.95
C LYS A 7 -17.57 4.93 -12.49
N SER A 8 -17.53 3.63 -12.23
CA SER A 8 -18.68 2.85 -11.75
C SER A 8 -18.66 2.60 -10.24
N GLU A 9 -17.62 3.05 -9.57
CA GLU A 9 -17.42 2.84 -8.14
C GLU A 9 -17.87 4.07 -7.33
N PRO A 10 -18.29 3.90 -6.06
CA PRO A 10 -18.71 5.02 -5.22
C PRO A 10 -17.59 6.06 -5.09
N SER A 11 -17.94 7.33 -5.26
CA SER A 11 -17.02 8.46 -5.02
C SER A 11 -17.04 8.94 -3.56
N GLU A 12 -17.96 8.42 -2.74
CA GLU A 12 -18.14 8.82 -1.35
C GLU A 12 -16.95 8.40 -0.48
N SER A 13 -16.61 9.26 0.47
CA SER A 13 -15.56 8.98 1.45
C SER A 13 -15.92 7.79 2.33
N PHE A 14 -14.92 7.10 2.88
CA PHE A 14 -15.16 6.04 3.85
C PHE A 14 -15.73 6.62 5.14
N SER A 15 -16.70 5.90 5.70
CA SER A 15 -17.37 6.29 6.95
C SER A 15 -16.51 6.02 8.19
N SER A 16 -15.59 5.06 8.11
CA SER A 16 -14.68 4.66 9.18
C SER A 16 -13.44 3.94 8.62
N PHE A 17 -12.43 3.73 9.47
CA PHE A 17 -11.25 2.94 9.08
C PHE A 17 -11.60 1.46 8.85
N GLU A 18 -12.58 0.94 9.58
CA GLU A 18 -13.09 -0.41 9.38
C GLU A 18 -13.75 -0.56 8.00
N ASP A 19 -14.59 0.40 7.60
CA ASP A 19 -15.21 0.45 6.27
C ASP A 19 -14.15 0.51 5.15
N ALA A 20 -13.09 1.32 5.34
CA ALA A 20 -11.97 1.36 4.41
C ALA A 20 -11.23 0.01 4.30
N THR A 21 -10.99 -0.68 5.42
CA THR A 21 -10.37 -2.01 5.46
C THR A 21 -11.25 -3.05 4.77
N GLN A 22 -12.54 -3.11 5.10
CA GLN A 22 -13.50 -4.03 4.48
C GLN A 22 -13.60 -3.81 2.96
N TYR A 23 -13.49 -2.55 2.51
CA TYR A 23 -13.41 -2.24 1.09
C TYR A 23 -12.12 -2.81 0.45
N LEU A 24 -10.96 -2.68 1.10
CA LEU A 24 -9.73 -3.32 0.60
C LEU A 24 -9.89 -4.85 0.53
N GLU A 25 -10.47 -5.50 1.53
CA GLU A 25 -10.71 -6.95 1.52
C GLU A 25 -11.62 -7.37 0.36
N LYS A 26 -12.68 -6.59 0.08
CA LYS A 26 -13.53 -6.79 -1.10
C LYS A 26 -12.71 -6.67 -2.37
N MET A 27 -11.85 -5.66 -2.47
CA MET A 27 -11.04 -5.42 -3.66
C MET A 27 -9.93 -6.46 -3.85
N CYS A 28 -9.39 -7.07 -2.79
CA CYS A 28 -8.53 -8.25 -2.91
C CYS A 28 -9.20 -9.35 -3.73
N ARG A 29 -10.48 -9.65 -3.44
CA ARG A 29 -11.28 -10.66 -4.17
C ARG A 29 -11.56 -10.24 -5.62
N VAL A 30 -11.93 -8.99 -5.86
CA VAL A 30 -12.24 -8.47 -7.21
C VAL A 30 -11.00 -8.46 -8.10
N LEU A 31 -9.87 -7.99 -7.57
CA LEU A 31 -8.63 -7.85 -8.31
C LEU A 31 -7.85 -9.16 -8.40
N GLY A 32 -8.22 -10.18 -7.62
CA GLY A 32 -7.49 -11.44 -7.53
C GLY A 32 -6.08 -11.23 -7.00
N VAL A 33 -5.93 -10.42 -5.95
CA VAL A 33 -4.66 -10.17 -5.25
C VAL A 33 -4.78 -10.65 -3.82
N ARG A 34 -3.66 -11.01 -3.19
CA ARG A 34 -3.67 -11.59 -1.85
C ARG A 34 -3.94 -10.53 -0.78
N HIS A 35 -3.21 -9.42 -0.84
CA HIS A 35 -3.38 -8.32 0.08
C HIS A 35 -3.28 -6.97 -0.63
N LEU A 36 -3.95 -5.98 -0.05
CA LEU A 36 -3.84 -4.57 -0.35
C LEU A 36 -3.47 -3.82 0.93
N SER A 37 -2.66 -2.76 0.79
CA SER A 37 -2.19 -1.93 1.88
C SER A 37 -2.09 -0.46 1.44
N TYR A 38 -2.52 0.44 2.31
CA TYR A 38 -2.49 1.88 2.12
C TYR A 38 -1.82 2.57 3.29
N TRP A 39 -0.88 3.45 2.98
CA TRP A 39 -0.19 4.30 3.92
C TRP A 39 -0.45 5.77 3.63
N SER A 40 -0.67 6.54 4.70
CA SER A 40 -0.63 7.99 4.68
C SER A 40 0.28 8.49 5.79
N LEU A 41 1.35 9.17 5.38
CA LEU A 41 2.37 9.74 6.25
C LEU A 41 2.31 11.25 6.09
N SER A 42 1.87 11.96 7.14
CA SER A 42 2.04 13.41 7.21
C SER A 42 3.39 13.71 7.84
N LEU A 43 4.15 14.59 7.20
CA LEU A 43 5.48 15.02 7.61
C LEU A 43 5.42 16.48 8.08
N VAL A 44 6.03 16.76 9.23
CA VAL A 44 6.29 18.12 9.73
C VAL A 44 7.80 18.21 9.98
N ASP A 45 8.45 19.21 9.36
CA ASP A 45 9.92 19.38 9.39
C ASP A 45 10.71 18.11 8.99
N GLY A 46 10.16 17.33 8.05
CA GLY A 46 10.76 16.07 7.57
C GLY A 46 10.58 14.87 8.50
N LEU A 47 9.87 15.02 9.62
CA LEU A 47 9.57 13.93 10.55
C LEU A 47 8.11 13.49 10.45
N PRO A 48 7.80 12.19 10.60
CA PRO A 48 6.42 11.73 10.69
C PRO A 48 5.67 12.37 11.86
N ASP A 49 4.67 13.17 11.54
CA ASP A 49 3.72 13.79 12.49
C ASP A 49 2.52 12.85 12.72
N GLN A 50 1.96 12.33 11.62
CA GLN A 50 0.85 11.39 11.67
C GLN A 50 1.04 10.26 10.68
N VAL A 51 0.85 9.05 11.19
CA VAL A 51 0.92 7.81 10.42
C VAL A 51 -0.45 7.14 10.42
N THR A 52 -0.99 6.86 9.23
CA THR A 52 -2.17 6.03 9.05
C THR A 52 -1.83 4.86 8.16
N TRP A 53 -2.14 3.65 8.64
CA TRP A 53 -1.97 2.41 7.89
C TRP A 53 -3.30 1.66 7.85
N ILE A 54 -3.85 1.47 6.65
CA ILE A 54 -5.06 0.69 6.38
C ILE A 54 -4.64 -0.49 5.52
N SER A 55 -4.81 -1.71 6.01
CA SER A 55 -4.30 -2.88 5.32
C SER A 55 -5.14 -4.12 5.58
N THR A 56 -5.01 -5.06 4.66
CA THR A 56 -5.54 -6.43 4.76
C THR A 56 -4.49 -7.43 5.23
N TYR A 57 -3.32 -6.95 5.66
CA TYR A 57 -2.31 -7.79 6.29
C TYR A 57 -2.79 -8.32 7.64
N ASP A 58 -2.16 -9.41 8.09
CA ASP A 58 -2.33 -9.91 9.44
C ASP A 58 -2.03 -8.80 10.47
N PRO A 59 -2.94 -8.50 11.41
CA PRO A 59 -2.71 -7.48 12.43
C PRO A 59 -1.45 -7.74 13.28
N ALA A 60 -1.07 -9.01 13.51
CA ALA A 60 0.16 -9.36 14.20
C ALA A 60 1.41 -8.98 13.38
N TYR A 61 1.35 -9.10 12.04
CA TYR A 61 2.41 -8.55 11.19
C TYR A 61 2.47 -7.04 11.27
N MET A 62 1.32 -6.35 11.24
CA MET A 62 1.29 -4.90 11.33
C MET A 62 1.89 -4.40 12.65
N ALA A 63 1.53 -5.02 13.77
CA ALA A 63 2.11 -4.74 15.08
C ALA A 63 3.62 -5.04 15.10
N HIS A 64 4.04 -6.17 14.54
CA HIS A 64 5.45 -6.52 14.45
C HIS A 64 6.24 -5.49 13.64
N TYR A 65 5.74 -5.08 12.47
CA TYR A 65 6.35 -4.04 11.66
C TYR A 65 6.50 -2.76 12.48
N MET A 66 5.43 -2.25 13.10
CA MET A 66 5.48 -0.98 13.84
C MET A 66 6.47 -1.02 15.02
N SER A 67 6.73 -2.20 15.58
CA SER A 67 7.68 -2.36 16.70
C SER A 67 9.13 -2.51 16.26
N THR A 68 9.38 -2.92 15.00
CA THR A 68 10.71 -3.32 14.52
C THR A 68 11.26 -2.39 13.45
N TYR A 69 10.37 -1.83 12.64
CA TYR A 69 10.65 -0.98 11.51
C TYR A 69 9.83 0.31 11.62
N THR A 70 10.15 1.27 10.77
CA THR A 70 9.37 2.49 10.59
C THR A 70 9.27 2.77 9.10
N PRO A 71 8.20 3.44 8.62
CA PRO A 71 8.13 3.89 7.23
C PRO A 71 9.35 4.74 6.82
N LEU A 72 9.95 5.45 7.79
CA LEU A 72 11.19 6.20 7.58
C LEU A 72 12.38 5.23 7.43
N GLY A 73 12.95 5.10 6.24
CA GLY A 73 14.01 4.12 5.97
C GLY A 73 13.51 2.74 5.54
N ASP A 74 12.21 2.59 5.27
CA ASP A 74 11.74 1.52 4.38
C ASP A 74 12.05 1.94 2.93
N PRO A 75 12.90 1.18 2.21
CA PRO A 75 13.32 1.52 0.86
C PRO A 75 12.16 1.67 -0.14
N ALA A 76 11.01 1.05 0.11
CA ALA A 76 9.82 1.24 -0.74
C ALA A 76 9.24 2.66 -0.65
N PHE A 77 9.44 3.37 0.47
CA PHE A 77 9.10 4.79 0.59
C PHE A 77 10.21 5.68 0.03
N ASP A 78 11.47 5.32 0.24
CA ASP A 78 12.62 6.14 -0.16
C ASP A 78 12.82 6.19 -1.68
N GLU A 79 12.64 5.06 -2.39
CA GLU A 79 12.80 5.01 -3.85
C GLU A 79 11.76 5.88 -4.57
N GLY A 80 10.61 6.15 -3.93
CA GLY A 80 9.51 6.94 -4.48
C GLY A 80 9.65 8.46 -4.42
N GLN A 81 10.68 8.98 -3.74
CA GLN A 81 10.70 10.40 -3.35
C GLN A 81 10.85 11.35 -4.55
N ASP A 82 11.64 11.00 -5.56
CA ASP A 82 11.95 11.89 -6.67
C ASP A 82 10.90 11.86 -7.79
N LYS A 83 10.36 10.66 -8.10
CA LYS A 83 9.35 10.46 -9.16
C LYS A 83 8.41 9.30 -8.80
N PRO A 84 7.08 9.52 -8.79
CA PRO A 84 6.12 8.44 -8.59
C PRO A 84 6.29 7.36 -9.66
N HIS A 85 6.66 6.16 -9.25
CA HIS A 85 6.77 5.01 -10.12
C HIS A 85 6.35 3.75 -9.36
N VAL A 86 6.04 2.70 -10.10
CA VAL A 86 5.67 1.41 -9.51
C VAL A 86 6.95 0.66 -9.15
N ILE A 87 7.10 0.34 -7.89
CA ILE A 87 8.21 -0.42 -7.32
C ILE A 87 7.82 -1.89 -7.32
N ASP A 88 8.65 -2.73 -7.96
CA ASP A 88 8.52 -4.18 -7.93
C ASP A 88 9.29 -4.75 -6.73
N TRP A 89 8.60 -5.42 -5.83
CA TRP A 89 9.21 -5.97 -4.63
C TRP A 89 10.28 -7.02 -4.93
N SER A 90 10.12 -7.82 -6.00
CA SER A 90 11.10 -8.84 -6.36
C SER A 90 12.42 -8.24 -6.82
N GLU A 91 12.35 -7.14 -7.58
CA GLU A 91 13.52 -6.38 -8.03
C GLU A 91 14.18 -5.69 -6.82
N LEU A 92 13.39 -5.05 -5.95
CA LEU A 92 13.87 -4.37 -4.76
C LEU A 92 14.53 -5.32 -3.75
N ASN A 93 13.91 -6.46 -3.46
CA ASN A 93 14.43 -7.47 -2.53
C ASN A 93 15.74 -8.11 -3.02
N ALA A 94 15.98 -8.12 -4.34
CA ALA A 94 17.21 -8.65 -4.91
C ALA A 94 18.43 -7.75 -4.66
N VAL A 95 18.20 -6.44 -4.54
CA VAL A 95 19.28 -5.43 -4.43
C VAL A 95 19.38 -4.80 -3.04
N ASN A 96 18.36 -4.94 -2.19
CA ASN A 96 18.31 -4.31 -0.89
C ASN A 96 18.15 -5.34 0.25
N GLY A 97 19.18 -5.47 1.10
CA GLY A 97 19.18 -6.43 2.20
C GLY A 97 18.17 -6.13 3.30
N THR A 98 17.72 -4.88 3.45
CA THR A 98 16.68 -4.52 4.43
C THR A 98 15.32 -5.01 3.98
N THR A 99 14.93 -4.76 2.72
CA THR A 99 13.65 -5.25 2.17
C THR A 99 13.63 -6.76 2.08
N GLN A 100 14.76 -7.40 1.74
CA GLN A 100 14.89 -8.86 1.80
C GLN A 100 14.58 -9.42 3.19
N ARG A 101 15.12 -8.82 4.27
CA ARG A 101 14.83 -9.24 5.65
C ARG A 101 13.37 -9.00 6.04
N MET A 102 12.83 -7.84 5.66
CA MET A 102 11.42 -7.51 5.90
C MET A 102 10.50 -8.52 5.21
N GLN A 103 10.79 -8.88 3.96
CA GLN A 103 10.04 -9.88 3.20
C GLN A 103 10.12 -11.26 3.85
N ALA A 104 11.31 -11.71 4.28
CA ALA A 104 11.48 -13.01 4.93
C ALA A 104 10.64 -13.13 6.20
N GLN A 105 10.49 -12.03 6.94
CA GLN A 105 9.63 -11.95 8.11
C GLN A 105 8.15 -11.87 7.74
N ALA A 106 7.79 -11.04 6.75
CA ALA A 106 6.42 -10.89 6.23
C ALA A 106 5.83 -12.20 5.70
N ALA A 107 6.67 -13.05 5.09
CA ALA A 107 6.28 -14.37 4.58
C ALA A 107 5.69 -15.28 5.68
N ARG A 108 6.13 -15.13 6.93
CA ARG A 108 5.60 -15.89 8.09
C ARG A 108 4.15 -15.54 8.42
N TYR A 109 3.68 -14.39 7.94
CA TYR A 109 2.32 -13.89 8.10
C TYR A 109 1.53 -13.94 6.78
N GLY A 110 2.00 -14.72 5.80
CA GLY A 110 1.30 -14.93 4.55
C GLY A 110 1.49 -13.84 3.49
N ILE A 111 2.36 -12.86 3.70
CA ILE A 111 2.67 -11.84 2.68
C ILE A 111 3.68 -12.43 1.69
N ALA A 112 3.26 -12.60 0.45
CA ALA A 112 4.08 -13.20 -0.60
C ALA A 112 5.26 -12.31 -0.98
N LYS A 113 6.28 -12.88 -1.63
CA LYS A 113 7.45 -12.13 -2.10
C LYS A 113 7.15 -11.15 -3.24
N HIS A 114 6.10 -11.43 -4.02
CA HIS A 114 5.72 -10.61 -5.16
C HIS A 114 4.68 -9.57 -4.77
N GLY A 115 4.91 -8.36 -5.24
CA GLY A 115 4.03 -7.25 -4.98
C GLY A 115 4.52 -6.00 -5.66
N LEU A 116 3.64 -5.01 -5.66
CA LEU A 116 3.91 -3.68 -6.19
C LEU A 116 3.65 -2.66 -5.09
N SER A 117 4.50 -1.66 -5.01
CA SER A 117 4.23 -0.43 -4.25
C SER A 117 4.20 0.75 -5.21
N TYR A 118 3.29 1.69 -4.99
CA TYR A 118 3.20 2.95 -5.72
C TYR A 118 3.20 4.11 -4.71
N PRO A 119 4.38 4.68 -4.44
CA PRO A 119 4.50 5.91 -3.67
C PRO A 119 4.13 7.14 -4.51
N PHE A 120 3.44 8.09 -3.88
CA PHE A 120 3.13 9.40 -4.46
C PHE A 120 2.87 10.43 -3.36
N HIS A 121 2.79 11.71 -3.74
CA HIS A 121 2.57 12.82 -2.80
C HIS A 121 1.13 13.36 -2.88
N ASP A 122 0.57 13.73 -1.73
CA ASP A 122 -0.65 14.53 -1.57
C ASP A 122 -0.27 15.92 -1.04
N GLY A 123 0.04 16.84 -1.96
CA GLY A 123 0.65 18.12 -1.61
C GLY A 123 2.11 17.99 -1.16
N MET A 124 2.62 18.99 -0.44
CA MET A 124 4.05 19.06 -0.08
C MET A 124 4.44 18.22 1.13
N THR A 125 3.50 17.94 2.03
CA THR A 125 3.79 17.42 3.36
C THR A 125 3.24 16.03 3.61
N ARG A 126 2.62 15.39 2.59
CA ARG A 126 2.02 14.08 2.75
C ARG A 126 2.53 13.11 1.71
N GLN A 127 3.10 12.02 2.21
CA GLN A 127 3.50 10.86 1.41
C GLN A 127 2.44 9.77 1.53
N ILE A 128 2.08 9.23 0.38
CA ILE A 128 1.15 8.13 0.24
C ILE A 128 1.91 6.94 -0.34
N MET A 129 1.68 5.74 0.18
CA MET A 129 2.11 4.52 -0.47
C MET A 129 0.94 3.55 -0.54
N PHE A 130 0.65 3.09 -1.75
CA PHE A 130 -0.32 2.04 -1.98
C PHE A 130 0.39 0.77 -2.43
N SER A 131 0.03 -0.39 -1.88
CA SER A 131 0.68 -1.65 -2.17
C SER A 131 -0.32 -2.75 -2.51
N ALA A 132 0.06 -3.62 -3.43
CA ALA A 132 -0.63 -4.87 -3.74
C ALA A 132 0.32 -6.05 -3.61
N ASN A 133 -0.07 -7.06 -2.84
CA ASN A 133 0.66 -8.32 -2.70
C ASN A 133 -0.01 -9.40 -3.52
N ILE A 134 0.77 -10.14 -4.29
CA ILE A 134 0.28 -11.16 -5.22
C ILE A 134 1.01 -12.46 -4.91
N ASP A 135 0.24 -13.51 -4.71
CA ASP A 135 0.78 -14.84 -4.47
C ASP A 135 0.86 -15.61 -5.78
N CYS A 136 2.07 -15.71 -6.30
CA CYS A 136 2.36 -16.44 -7.53
C CYS A 136 3.79 -17.00 -7.47
N SER A 137 4.12 -17.85 -8.45
CA SER A 137 5.49 -18.30 -8.65
C SER A 137 6.34 -17.22 -9.33
N ASP A 138 7.67 -17.36 -9.29
CA ASP A 138 8.57 -16.47 -10.06
C ASP A 138 8.29 -16.50 -11.56
N GLY A 139 7.95 -17.68 -12.09
CA GLY A 139 7.65 -17.86 -13.51
C GLY A 139 6.34 -17.18 -13.94
N ASP A 140 5.37 -17.08 -13.02
CA ASP A 140 4.09 -16.42 -13.28
C ASP A 140 4.15 -14.89 -13.04
N TRP A 141 5.15 -14.42 -12.28
CA TRP A 141 5.21 -13.03 -11.84
C TRP A 141 5.14 -12.00 -12.99
N PRO A 142 5.87 -12.14 -14.11
CA PRO A 142 5.77 -11.17 -15.21
C PRO A 142 4.34 -11.03 -15.76
N ARG A 143 3.58 -12.14 -15.81
CA ARG A 143 2.18 -12.15 -16.27
C ARG A 143 1.27 -11.47 -15.26
N GLU A 144 1.39 -11.81 -13.98
CA GLU A 144 0.54 -11.22 -12.94
C GLU A 144 0.83 -9.73 -12.72
N LYS A 145 2.10 -9.32 -12.79
CA LYS A 145 2.51 -7.90 -12.81
C LYS A 145 1.84 -7.15 -13.95
N ALA A 146 1.91 -7.67 -15.18
CA ALA A 146 1.28 -7.04 -16.34
C ALA A 146 -0.25 -6.94 -16.21
N ARG A 147 -0.89 -7.94 -15.58
CA ARG A 147 -2.34 -7.96 -15.34
C ARG A 147 -2.81 -6.84 -14.42
N ILE A 148 -2.04 -6.54 -13.36
CA ILE A 148 -2.45 -5.58 -12.34
C ILE A 148 -1.99 -4.14 -12.63
N ILE A 149 -0.84 -3.96 -13.29
CA ILE A 149 -0.17 -2.66 -13.38
C ILE A 149 -1.03 -1.59 -14.07
N GLY A 150 -1.84 -1.98 -15.06
CA GLY A 150 -2.69 -1.06 -15.82
C GLY A 150 -3.81 -0.39 -15.00
N ILE A 151 -4.21 -0.98 -13.86
CA ILE A 151 -5.24 -0.43 -12.98
C ILE A 151 -4.68 0.05 -11.64
N PHE A 152 -3.48 -0.38 -11.26
CA PHE A 152 -2.93 -0.23 -9.92
C PHE A 152 -2.82 1.24 -9.48
N CYS A 153 -2.19 2.10 -10.28
CA CYS A 153 -2.03 3.52 -9.95
C CYS A 153 -3.39 4.24 -9.87
N GLY A 154 -4.30 3.95 -10.81
CA GLY A 154 -5.64 4.54 -10.81
C GLY A 154 -6.45 4.14 -9.57
N PHE A 155 -6.35 2.87 -9.16
CA PHE A 155 -6.96 2.38 -7.94
C PHE A 155 -6.36 3.01 -6.68
N ALA A 156 -5.03 3.20 -6.64
CA ALA A 156 -4.35 3.87 -5.53
C ALA A 156 -4.86 5.31 -5.30
N HIS A 157 -4.97 6.10 -6.37
CA HIS A 157 -5.53 7.46 -6.32
C HIS A 157 -7.00 7.46 -5.93
N TYR A 158 -7.78 6.54 -6.48
CA TYR A 158 -9.20 6.38 -6.13
C TYR A 158 -9.39 6.05 -4.64
N PHE A 159 -8.63 5.09 -4.11
CA PHE A 159 -8.71 4.73 -2.69
C PHE A 159 -8.28 5.90 -1.81
N HIS A 160 -7.19 6.59 -2.17
CA HIS A 160 -6.72 7.76 -1.44
C HIS A 160 -7.77 8.88 -1.39
N ALA A 161 -8.44 9.19 -2.51
CA ALA A 161 -9.48 10.22 -2.55
C ALA A 161 -10.63 9.92 -1.57
N ARG A 162 -10.99 8.65 -1.39
CA ARG A 162 -12.03 8.22 -0.45
C ARG A 162 -11.55 8.16 1.00
N ALA A 163 -10.29 7.81 1.23
CA ALA A 163 -9.70 7.72 2.56
C ALA A 163 -9.26 9.09 3.13
N LYS A 164 -8.88 10.04 2.28
CA LYS A 164 -8.30 11.32 2.68
C LYS A 164 -9.17 12.10 3.69
N PRO A 165 -10.50 12.27 3.49
CA PRO A 165 -11.32 13.01 4.46
C PRO A 165 -11.36 12.37 5.85
N LEU A 166 -11.34 11.04 5.91
CA LEU A 166 -11.30 10.29 7.16
C LEU A 166 -9.94 10.47 7.88
N VAL A 167 -8.83 10.43 7.13
CA VAL A 167 -7.48 10.68 7.66
C VAL A 167 -7.35 12.11 8.20
N ASP A 168 -7.88 13.08 7.45
CA ASP A 168 -7.87 14.50 7.81
C ASP A 168 -8.74 14.78 9.05
N ALA A 169 -9.90 14.15 9.16
CA ALA A 169 -10.76 14.26 10.33
C ALA A 169 -10.10 13.71 11.61
N ARG A 170 -9.38 12.58 11.52
CA ARG A 170 -8.62 12.04 12.66
C ARG A 170 -7.55 13.02 13.14
N ARG A 171 -6.90 13.73 12.22
CA ARG A 171 -5.88 14.74 12.54
C ARG A 171 -6.46 15.91 13.33
N ALA A 172 -7.61 16.43 12.90
CA ALA A 172 -8.24 17.57 13.54
C ALA A 172 -8.74 17.27 14.97
N ALA A 173 -8.89 16.00 15.32
CA ALA A 173 -9.35 15.55 16.63
C ALA A 173 -8.19 15.18 17.60
N ALA A 174 -6.95 15.14 17.13
CA ALA A 174 -5.75 14.84 17.93
C ALA A 174 -5.08 16.12 18.42
#